data_AF-A0A938M1N5-F1
#
_entry.id   AF-A0A938M1N5-F1
#
_cell.length_a   1.000
_cell.length_b   1.000
_cell.length_c   1.000
_cell.angle_alpha   90.00
_cell.angle_beta   90.00
_cell.angle_gamma   90.00
#
_symmetry.space_group_name_H-M   'P 1'
#
loop_
_entity.id
_entity.type
_entity.pdbx_description
1 polymer ?
#
loop_
_entity_poly.entity_id
_entity_poly.type
_entity_poly.pdbx_seq_one_letter_code
_entity_poly.pdbx_strand_id
1 'polypeptide(L)'
;MQARNILSQHPPKATSPLQKRGAQGWTGALLFILLLPLILLFLAGHIFYGAVLHVLIWFTWLPRGKFVLLVTSDSPVWKQYMADRILSRVEPHAIVLNWSERQKWLCGFSLPAMAFRFFGGRDEFNPLAVVFRPFRLAKTYRFWGPFKDYKHGNPAALEKMTKEVLDLAERIGPPKDHAAPC
;
A
#
# COMPACT_ATOMS: atom_id res chain seq x y z
N MET A 1 -28.62 -26.64 -78.96
CA MET A 1 -28.58 -25.44 -78.11
C MET A 1 -28.09 -25.88 -76.73
N GLN A 2 -26.77 -25.93 -76.48
CA GLN A 2 -25.90 -24.84 -75.97
C GLN A 2 -26.40 -24.28 -74.63
N ALA A 3 -25.60 -24.09 -73.58
CA ALA A 3 -24.29 -24.59 -73.18
C ALA A 3 -24.24 -24.31 -71.66
N ARG A 4 -23.82 -25.30 -70.87
CA ARG A 4 -23.69 -25.20 -69.42
C ARG A 4 -22.55 -24.24 -69.07
N ASN A 5 -22.87 -23.08 -68.50
CA ASN A 5 -21.89 -22.16 -67.93
C ASN A 5 -21.60 -22.59 -66.47
N ILE A 6 -20.69 -23.56 -66.29
CA ILE A 6 -20.19 -23.98 -64.98
C ILE A 6 -18.90 -23.20 -64.75
N LEU A 7 -19.05 -22.00 -64.19
CA LEU A 7 -17.94 -21.22 -63.68
C LEU A 7 -17.25 -21.99 -62.56
N SER A 8 -15.96 -22.20 -62.74
CA SER A 8 -15.03 -22.83 -61.80
C SER A 8 -15.01 -22.07 -60.47
N GLN A 9 -15.71 -22.59 -59.46
CA GLN A 9 -15.50 -22.16 -58.08
C GLN A 9 -14.22 -22.82 -57.58
N HIS A 10 -13.09 -22.10 -57.64
CA HIS A 10 -11.89 -22.49 -56.91
C HIS A 10 -12.21 -22.47 -55.40
N PRO A 11 -11.93 -23.56 -54.66
CA PRO A 11 -12.13 -23.56 -53.21
C PRO A 11 -11.19 -22.53 -52.56
N PRO A 12 -11.68 -21.71 -51.61
CA PRO A 12 -10.82 -20.79 -50.88
C PRO A 12 -9.74 -21.57 -50.13
N LYS A 13 -8.47 -21.17 -50.32
CA LYS A 13 -7.33 -21.75 -49.61
C LYS A 13 -7.58 -21.65 -48.10
N ALA A 14 -7.87 -22.79 -47.47
CA ALA A 14 -8.03 -22.88 -46.03
C ALA A 14 -6.71 -22.51 -45.36
N THR A 15 -6.66 -21.32 -44.75
CA THR A 15 -5.51 -20.91 -43.94
C THR A 15 -5.51 -21.75 -42.67
N SER A 16 -4.45 -22.54 -42.47
CA SER A 16 -4.38 -23.48 -41.36
C SER A 16 -4.38 -22.74 -40.01
N PRO A 17 -5.14 -23.21 -39.00
CA PRO A 17 -5.23 -22.57 -37.68
C PRO A 17 -3.89 -22.56 -36.91
N LEU A 18 -2.90 -23.35 -37.34
CA LEU A 18 -1.56 -23.38 -36.76
C LEU A 18 -0.71 -22.16 -37.15
N GLN A 19 -0.95 -21.54 -38.31
CA GLN A 19 -0.16 -20.39 -38.79
C GLN A 19 -0.44 -19.11 -38.00
N LYS A 20 -1.64 -18.95 -37.41
CA LYS A 20 -2.01 -17.76 -36.62
C LYS A 20 -1.40 -17.73 -35.21
N ARG A 21 -0.97 -18.87 -34.65
CA ARG A 21 -0.39 -18.92 -33.29
C ARG A 21 1.05 -18.42 -33.22
N GLY A 22 1.85 -18.60 -34.27
CA GLY A 22 3.24 -18.15 -34.30
C GLY A 22 3.39 -16.63 -34.34
N ALA A 23 2.59 -15.94 -35.16
CA ALA A 23 2.68 -14.48 -35.33
C ALA A 23 2.25 -13.69 -34.08
N GLN A 24 1.38 -14.24 -33.24
CA GLN A 24 0.86 -13.57 -32.04
C GLN A 24 1.85 -13.54 -30.86
N GLY A 25 2.83 -14.46 -30.83
CA GLY A 25 3.86 -14.48 -29.77
C GLY A 25 4.95 -13.41 -29.97
N TRP A 26 5.37 -13.18 -31.22
CA TRP A 26 6.44 -12.23 -31.54
C TRP A 26 6.02 -10.77 -31.32
N THR A 27 4.77 -10.43 -31.62
CA THR A 27 4.24 -9.08 -31.36
C THR A 27 4.22 -8.75 -29.87
N GLY A 28 3.84 -9.71 -29.02
CA GLY A 28 3.90 -9.57 -27.57
C GLY A 28 5.34 -9.40 -27.04
N ALA A 29 6.28 -10.19 -27.54
CA ALA A 29 7.69 -10.11 -27.14
C ALA A 29 8.33 -8.77 -27.51
N LEU A 30 8.11 -8.28 -28.74
CA LEU A 30 8.61 -6.97 -29.18
C LEU A 30 8.02 -5.82 -28.36
N LEU A 31 6.71 -5.86 -28.08
CA LEU A 31 6.06 -4.87 -27.23
C LEU A 31 6.64 -4.89 -25.81
N PHE A 32 6.89 -6.07 -25.25
CA PHE A 32 7.50 -6.20 -23.92
C PHE A 32 8.92 -5.61 -23.90
N ILE A 33 9.77 -5.91 -24.89
CA ILE A 33 11.12 -5.35 -24.98
C ILE A 33 11.08 -3.82 -25.09
N LEU A 34 10.13 -3.27 -25.84
CA LEU A 34 9.95 -1.82 -25.99
C LEU A 34 9.46 -1.16 -24.69
N LEU A 35 8.56 -1.81 -23.95
CA LEU A 35 8.01 -1.29 -22.69
C LEU A 35 8.93 -1.53 -21.48
N LEU A 36 9.81 -2.53 -21.55
CA LEU A 36 10.74 -2.89 -20.47
C LEU A 36 11.54 -1.70 -19.93
N PRO A 37 12.21 -0.85 -20.74
CA PRO A 37 12.95 0.30 -20.22
C PRO A 37 12.03 1.28 -19.47
N LEU A 38 10.79 1.47 -19.93
CA LEU A 38 9.83 2.35 -19.27
C LEU A 38 9.36 1.76 -17.93
N ILE A 39 9.12 0.44 -17.88
CA ILE A 39 8.77 -0.28 -16.65
C ILE A 39 9.92 -0.18 -15.64
N LEU A 40 11.16 -0.41 -16.08
CA LEU A 40 12.35 -0.30 -15.23
C LEU A 40 12.55 1.12 -14.71
N LEU A 41 12.36 2.14 -15.55
CA LEU A 41 12.43 3.54 -15.14
C LEU A 41 11.37 3.88 -14.09
N PHE A 42 10.13 3.43 -14.30
CA PHE A 42 9.05 3.62 -13.33
C PHE A 42 9.35 2.92 -11.99
N LEU A 43 9.83 1.68 -12.03
CA LEU A 43 10.20 0.93 -10.84
C LEU A 43 11.37 1.59 -10.09
N ALA A 44 12.41 2.02 -10.81
CA ALA A 44 13.54 2.74 -10.24
C ALA A 44 13.09 4.05 -9.58
N GLY A 45 12.22 4.82 -10.25
CA GLY A 45 11.64 6.04 -9.69
C GLY A 45 10.80 5.77 -8.43
N HIS A 46 10.02 4.69 -8.42
CA HIS A 46 9.22 4.30 -7.26
C HIS A 46 10.10 3.90 -6.06
N ILE A 47 11.16 3.11 -6.29
CA ILE A 47 12.13 2.73 -5.26
C ILE A 47 12.86 3.96 -4.73
N PHE A 48 13.31 4.85 -5.62
CA PHE A 48 13.98 6.09 -5.25
C PHE A 48 13.07 6.99 -4.39
N TYR A 49 11.82 7.18 -4.80
CA TYR A 49 10.83 7.94 -4.04
C TYR A 49 10.61 7.36 -2.63
N GLY A 50 10.49 6.02 -2.53
CA GLY A 50 10.40 5.33 -1.24
C GLY A 50 11.63 5.51 -0.36
N ALA A 51 12.83 5.47 -0.94
CA ALA A 51 14.07 5.69 -0.21
C ALA A 51 14.16 7.12 0.32
N VAL A 52 13.80 8.13 -0.49
CA VAL A 52 13.74 9.54 -0.07
C VAL A 52 12.76 9.70 1.10
N LEU A 53 11.57 9.09 1.04
CA LEU A 53 10.62 9.15 2.14
C LEU A 53 11.16 8.54 3.44
N HIS A 54 11.83 7.39 3.39
CA HIS A 54 12.46 6.80 4.58
C HIS A 54 13.51 7.73 5.18
N VAL A 55 14.39 8.28 4.34
CA VAL A 55 15.42 9.24 4.76
C VAL A 55 14.79 10.46 5.43
N LEU A 56 13.82 11.09 4.79
CA LEU A 56 13.12 12.25 5.35
C LEU A 56 12.47 11.92 6.70
N ILE A 57 11.80 10.78 6.82
CA ILE A 57 11.17 10.36 8.08
C ILE A 57 12.22 10.09 9.16
N TRP A 58 13.33 9.42 8.84
CA TRP A 58 14.42 9.15 9.77
C TRP A 58 15.08 10.41 10.31
N PHE A 59 15.20 11.47 9.50
CA PHE A 59 15.82 12.72 9.94
C PHE A 59 14.84 13.72 10.55
N THR A 60 13.53 13.62 10.27
CA THR A 60 12.54 14.61 10.72
C THR A 60 11.61 14.10 11.82
N TRP A 61 11.21 12.83 11.80
CA TRP A 61 10.22 12.28 12.73
C TRP A 61 10.88 11.50 13.86
N LEU A 62 11.80 10.59 13.53
CA LEU A 62 12.45 9.73 14.52
C LEU A 62 13.19 10.52 15.63
N PRO A 63 13.95 11.60 15.33
CA PRO A 63 14.61 12.38 16.37
C PRO A 63 13.64 13.13 17.28
N ARG A 64 12.39 13.33 16.82
CA ARG A 64 11.30 13.92 17.60
C ARG A 64 10.48 12.87 18.36
N GLY A 65 10.94 11.61 18.39
CA GLY A 65 10.23 10.50 18.98
C GLY A 65 8.94 10.11 18.24
N LYS A 66 8.75 10.59 17.01
CA LYS A 66 7.60 10.26 16.16
C LYS A 66 8.00 9.12 15.22
N PHE A 67 7.51 7.91 15.47
CA PHE A 67 7.86 6.73 14.68
C PHE A 67 6.64 5.92 14.23
N VAL A 68 5.42 6.37 14.58
CA VAL A 68 4.18 5.78 14.08
C VAL A 68 3.46 6.81 13.20
N LEU A 69 3.04 6.42 12.00
CA LEU A 69 2.00 7.12 11.26
C LEU A 69 0.70 6.35 11.44
N LEU A 70 -0.27 6.95 12.12
CA LEU A 70 -1.57 6.36 12.39
C LEU A 70 -2.62 7.06 11.52
N VAL A 71 -3.33 6.29 10.71
CA VAL A 71 -4.44 6.79 9.90
C VAL A 71 -5.75 6.26 10.43
N THR A 72 -6.62 7.18 10.83
CA THR A 72 -7.93 6.93 11.44
C THR A 72 -9.05 7.51 10.58
N SER A 73 -10.30 7.27 10.94
CA SER A 73 -11.50 7.90 10.35
C SER A 73 -12.53 8.15 11.43
N ASP A 74 -13.51 9.01 11.12
CA ASP A 74 -14.65 9.29 12.01
C ASP A 74 -15.73 8.21 12.02
N SER A 75 -15.44 7.01 11.54
CA SER A 75 -16.41 5.91 11.62
C SER A 75 -16.57 5.44 13.07
N PRO A 76 -17.79 5.43 13.63
CA PRO A 76 -18.00 5.04 15.02
C PRO A 76 -17.64 3.58 15.31
N VAL A 77 -17.60 2.74 14.27
CA VAL A 77 -17.34 1.30 14.35
C VAL A 77 -16.01 0.97 15.02
N TRP A 78 -14.94 1.67 14.64
CA TRP A 78 -13.58 1.39 15.11
C TRP A 78 -12.97 2.58 15.85
N LYS A 79 -13.55 3.77 15.75
CA LYS A 79 -13.02 5.00 16.37
C LYS A 79 -12.76 4.81 17.86
N GLN A 80 -13.73 4.26 18.59
CA GLN A 80 -13.59 4.04 20.03
C GLN A 80 -12.49 3.03 20.36
N TYR A 81 -12.47 1.86 19.69
CA TYR A 81 -11.40 0.87 19.90
C TYR A 81 -10.01 1.45 19.59
N MET A 82 -9.88 2.16 18.47
CA MET A 82 -8.62 2.78 18.07
C MET A 82 -8.19 3.85 19.08
N ALA A 83 -9.12 4.68 19.55
CA ALA A 83 -8.86 5.71 20.56
C ALA A 83 -8.37 5.08 21.88
N ASP A 84 -9.13 4.12 22.40
CA ASP A 84 -8.91 3.57 23.74
C ASP A 84 -7.68 2.66 23.79
N ARG A 85 -7.43 1.87 22.75
CA ARG A 85 -6.42 0.79 22.79
C ARG A 85 -5.11 1.14 22.11
N ILE A 86 -5.16 1.92 21.03
CA ILE A 86 -3.99 2.19 20.19
C ILE A 86 -3.54 3.63 20.39
N LEU A 87 -4.42 4.60 20.11
CA LEU A 87 -4.10 6.02 20.14
C LEU A 87 -3.61 6.45 21.52
N SER A 88 -4.32 6.09 22.59
CA SER A 88 -3.92 6.43 23.98
C SER A 88 -2.47 6.05 24.34
N ARG A 89 -1.90 5.04 23.68
CA ARG A 89 -0.55 4.53 23.93
C ARG A 89 0.49 5.04 22.92
N VAL A 90 0.07 5.25 21.67
CA VAL A 90 0.99 5.65 20.60
C VAL A 90 0.96 7.14 20.29
N GLU A 91 -0.04 7.90 20.72
CA GLU A 91 -0.21 9.32 20.43
C GLU A 91 1.04 10.18 20.71
N PRO A 92 1.77 10.00 21.83
CA PRO A 92 3.02 10.72 22.07
C PRO A 92 4.06 10.49 20.97
N HIS A 93 4.01 9.33 20.32
CA HIS A 93 4.95 8.88 19.31
C HIS A 93 4.37 8.78 17.90
N ALA A 94 3.11 9.20 17.73
CA ALA A 94 2.39 9.08 16.48
C ALA A 94 2.20 10.43 15.81
N ILE A 95 2.20 10.40 14.48
CA ILE A 95 1.58 11.39 13.62
C ILE A 95 0.24 10.82 13.22
N VAL A 96 -0.83 11.51 13.60
CA VAL A 96 -2.20 11.04 13.38
C VAL A 96 -2.79 11.77 12.18
N LEU A 97 -3.35 11.01 11.26
CA LEU A 97 -4.03 11.49 10.07
C LEU A 97 -5.48 11.01 10.07
N ASN A 98 -6.43 11.94 10.06
CA ASN A 98 -7.84 11.62 9.89
C ASN A 98 -8.24 11.57 8.40
N TRP A 99 -8.54 10.38 7.88
CA TRP A 99 -8.97 10.16 6.51
C TRP A 99 -10.25 10.92 6.11
N SER A 100 -11.14 11.19 7.06
CA SER A 100 -12.32 12.04 6.82
C SER A 100 -11.90 13.43 6.33
N GLU A 101 -10.74 13.91 6.76
CA GLU A 101 -10.19 15.24 6.46
C GLU A 101 -9.22 15.22 5.27
N ARG A 102 -9.19 14.14 4.48
CA ARG A 102 -8.24 13.95 3.36
C ARG A 102 -8.23 15.09 2.33
N GLN A 103 -9.34 15.83 2.18
CA GLN A 103 -9.39 16.99 1.29
C GLN A 103 -8.36 18.05 1.69
N LYS A 104 -8.12 18.24 2.99
CA LYS A 104 -7.09 19.16 3.51
C LYS A 104 -5.66 18.68 3.16
N TRP A 105 -5.47 17.39 2.91
CA TRP A 105 -4.16 16.83 2.57
C TRP A 105 -3.79 17.01 1.11
N LEU A 106 -4.78 17.24 0.23
CA LEU A 106 -4.54 17.40 -1.21
C LEU A 106 -3.90 18.75 -1.53
N CYS A 107 -4.15 19.77 -0.70
CA CYS A 107 -3.64 21.12 -0.92
C CYS A 107 -2.20 21.36 -0.44
N GLY A 108 -1.54 20.36 0.17
CA GLY A 108 -0.18 20.52 0.71
C GLY A 108 0.74 19.35 0.41
N PHE A 109 2.00 19.64 0.09
CA PHE A 109 3.09 18.66 0.04
C PHE A 109 3.52 18.25 1.46
N SER A 110 2.59 17.74 2.26
CA SER A 110 2.87 17.35 3.63
C SER A 110 3.55 15.97 3.64
N LEU A 111 4.66 15.86 4.38
CA LEU A 111 5.37 14.59 4.55
C LEU A 111 4.45 13.47 5.08
N PRO A 112 3.52 13.71 6.04
CA PRO A 112 2.59 12.67 6.49
C PRO A 112 1.68 12.15 5.37
N ALA A 113 1.13 13.04 4.53
CA ALA A 113 0.26 12.64 3.45
C ALA A 113 1.02 11.88 2.36
N MET A 114 2.25 12.30 2.04
CA MET A 114 3.13 11.60 1.10
C MET A 114 3.50 10.20 1.62
N ALA A 115 3.89 10.10 2.89
CA ALA A 115 4.17 8.82 3.54
C ALA A 115 2.94 7.90 3.51
N PHE A 116 1.75 8.43 3.85
CA PHE A 116 0.51 7.65 3.77
C PHE A 116 0.25 7.14 2.34
N ARG A 117 0.37 7.98 1.31
CA ARG A 117 0.13 7.55 -0.09
C ARG A 117 1.09 6.46 -0.54
N PHE A 118 2.35 6.52 -0.10
CA PHE A 118 3.36 5.54 -0.45
C PHE A 118 3.19 4.22 0.32
N PHE A 119 3.09 4.28 1.66
CA PHE A 119 3.06 3.11 2.53
C PHE A 119 1.66 2.50 2.73
N GLY A 120 0.62 3.31 2.58
CA GLY A 120 -0.78 2.92 2.77
C GLY A 120 -1.37 2.12 1.63
N GLY A 121 -0.75 2.13 0.44
CA GLY A 121 -1.25 1.38 -0.72
C GLY A 121 -2.63 1.86 -1.21
N ARG A 122 -3.30 1.04 -2.03
CA ARG A 122 -4.57 1.40 -2.68
C ARG A 122 -5.82 0.97 -1.90
N ASP A 123 -5.73 -0.14 -1.16
CA ASP A 123 -6.87 -0.78 -0.51
C ASP A 123 -6.69 -0.84 1.02
N GLU A 124 -7.79 -1.05 1.76
CA GLU A 124 -7.77 -1.26 3.23
C GLU A 124 -6.96 -0.21 4.00
N PHE A 125 -7.07 1.05 3.59
CA PHE A 125 -6.25 2.15 4.09
C PHE A 125 -6.72 2.70 5.45
N ASN A 126 -7.79 2.16 6.04
CA ASN A 126 -8.32 2.65 7.30
C ASN A 126 -9.04 1.55 8.12
N PRO A 127 -8.69 1.36 9.39
CA PRO A 127 -7.56 1.98 10.09
C PRO A 127 -6.21 1.40 9.65
N LEU A 128 -5.17 2.23 9.63
CA LEU A 128 -3.82 1.85 9.20
C LEU A 128 -2.79 2.39 10.19
N ALA A 129 -1.80 1.58 10.56
CA ALA A 129 -0.60 2.06 11.25
C ALA A 129 0.65 1.71 10.43
N VAL A 130 1.55 2.66 10.28
CA VAL A 130 2.87 2.44 9.68
C VAL A 130 3.91 2.75 10.73
N VAL A 131 4.72 1.76 11.09
CA VAL A 131 5.77 1.89 12.10
C VAL A 131 7.12 2.00 11.42
N PHE A 132 7.80 3.12 11.64
CA PHE A 132 9.11 3.44 11.11
C PHE A 132 10.19 3.06 12.10
N ARG A 133 11.27 2.47 11.60
CA ARG A 133 12.41 2.03 12.41
C ARG A 133 13.68 2.63 11.84
N PRO A 134 14.63 3.07 12.68
CA PRO A 134 15.91 3.56 12.19
C PRO A 134 16.60 2.44 11.39
N PHE A 135 17.08 2.78 10.19
CA PHE A 135 17.82 1.88 9.30
C PHE A 135 17.07 0.59 8.91
N ARG A 136 15.73 0.57 9.03
CA ARG A 136 14.90 -0.58 8.66
C ARG A 136 13.67 -0.12 7.90
N LEU A 137 13.17 -1.01 7.05
CA LEU A 137 11.94 -0.77 6.31
C LEU A 137 10.75 -0.59 7.26
N ALA A 138 9.88 0.33 6.88
CA ALA A 138 8.61 0.57 7.55
C ALA A 138 7.76 -0.72 7.57
N LYS A 139 7.07 -0.98 8.68
CA LYS A 139 6.10 -2.08 8.79
C LYS A 139 4.69 -1.50 8.79
N THR A 140 3.88 -1.96 7.84
CA THR A 140 2.50 -1.50 7.68
C THR A 140 1.52 -2.51 8.29
N TYR A 141 0.57 -2.01 9.05
CA TYR A 141 -0.47 -2.78 9.73
C TYR A 141 -1.85 -2.28 9.29
N ARG A 142 -2.64 -3.17 8.68
CA ARG A 142 -3.96 -2.87 8.11
C ARG A 142 -5.02 -3.48 8.99
N PHE A 143 -5.80 -2.63 9.65
CA PHE A 143 -6.77 -3.09 10.63
C PHE A 143 -8.13 -3.45 10.04
N TRP A 144 -8.41 -3.07 8.79
CA TRP A 144 -9.73 -3.31 8.17
C TRP A 144 -10.16 -4.77 8.20
N GLY A 145 -9.30 -5.69 7.73
CA GLY A 145 -9.56 -7.14 7.76
C GLY A 145 -9.80 -7.66 9.19
N PRO A 146 -8.86 -7.43 10.13
CA PRO A 146 -9.07 -7.80 11.53
C PRO A 146 -10.33 -7.22 12.18
N PHE A 147 -10.72 -5.99 11.84
CA PHE A 147 -11.98 -5.41 12.33
C PHE A 147 -13.21 -6.10 11.73
N LYS A 148 -13.14 -6.56 10.48
CA LYS A 148 -14.20 -7.36 9.87
C LYS A 148 -14.39 -8.68 10.64
N ASP A 149 -13.29 -9.37 10.95
CA ASP A 149 -13.33 -10.62 11.72
C ASP A 149 -13.83 -10.39 13.16
N TYR A 150 -13.42 -9.28 13.78
CA TYR A 150 -13.90 -8.86 15.10
C TYR A 150 -15.43 -8.68 15.13
N LYS A 151 -16.03 -8.10 14.08
CA LYS A 151 -17.50 -8.00 13.96
C LYS A 151 -18.19 -9.35 13.84
N HIS A 152 -17.49 -10.37 13.37
CA HIS A 152 -17.98 -11.74 13.30
C HIS A 152 -17.66 -12.55 14.57
N GLY A 153 -17.19 -11.91 15.64
CA GLY A 153 -16.89 -12.54 16.92
C GLY A 153 -15.51 -13.18 17.02
N ASN A 154 -14.60 -12.90 16.08
CA ASN A 154 -13.22 -13.39 16.11
C ASN A 154 -12.21 -12.25 16.39
N PRO A 155 -11.87 -12.00 17.67
CA PRO A 155 -10.97 -10.90 18.03
C PRO A 155 -9.48 -11.22 17.84
N ALA A 156 -9.11 -12.48 17.62
CA ALA A 156 -7.72 -12.92 17.71
C ALA A 156 -6.78 -12.18 16.76
N ALA A 157 -7.21 -11.95 15.51
CA ALA A 157 -6.41 -11.22 14.52
C ALA A 157 -6.22 -9.75 14.91
N LEU A 158 -7.27 -9.11 15.43
CA LEU A 158 -7.23 -7.71 15.83
C LEU A 158 -6.34 -7.51 17.05
N GLU A 159 -6.49 -8.34 18.08
CA GLU A 159 -5.70 -8.29 19.30
C GLU A 159 -4.22 -8.56 19.03
N LYS A 160 -3.92 -9.58 18.20
CA LYS A 160 -2.54 -9.87 17.78
C LYS A 160 -1.92 -8.66 17.08
N MET A 161 -2.64 -8.05 16.13
CA MET A 161 -2.14 -6.90 15.38
C MET A 161 -1.95 -5.68 16.29
N THR A 162 -2.90 -5.41 17.19
CA THR A 162 -2.78 -4.35 18.20
C THR A 162 -1.53 -4.58 19.05
N LYS A 163 -1.33 -5.78 19.57
CA LYS A 163 -0.14 -6.14 20.35
C LYS A 163 1.14 -5.92 19.55
N GLU A 164 1.21 -6.39 18.30
CA GLU A 164 2.41 -6.20 17.48
C GLU A 164 2.74 -4.73 17.18
N VAL A 165 1.74 -3.86 17.05
CA VAL A 165 1.97 -2.41 16.88
C VAL A 165 2.50 -1.81 18.17
N LEU A 166 1.88 -2.14 19.30
CA LEU A 166 2.27 -1.60 20.61
C LEU A 166 3.64 -2.10 21.04
N ASP A 167 3.91 -3.40 20.94
CA ASP A 167 5.21 -3.99 21.27
C ASP A 167 6.33 -3.37 20.41
N LEU A 168 6.05 -3.11 19.13
CA LEU A 168 7.01 -2.49 18.25
C LEU A 168 7.22 -1.00 18.61
N ALA A 169 6.14 -0.31 18.98
CA ALA A 169 6.22 1.07 19.43
C ALA A 169 7.04 1.21 20.72
N GLU A 170 6.83 0.33 21.70
CA GLU A 170 7.58 0.31 22.95
C GLU A 170 9.06 -0.02 22.75
N ARG A 171 9.40 -0.90 21.80
CA ARG A 171 10.80 -1.24 21.49
C ARG A 171 11.57 -0.12 20.80
N ILE A 172 10.89 0.76 20.07
CA ILE A 172 11.51 1.85 19.31
C ILE A 172 11.54 3.13 20.14
N GLY A 173 10.51 3.35 20.97
CA GLY A 173 10.48 4.47 21.89
C GLY A 173 11.66 4.47 22.85
N PRO A 174 12.03 5.64 23.40
CA PRO A 174 12.98 5.67 24.50
C PRO A 174 12.50 4.73 25.61
N PRO A 175 13.41 4.02 26.31
CA PRO A 175 13.02 3.20 27.44
C PRO A 175 12.16 4.06 28.38
N LYS A 176 11.13 3.44 28.96
CA LYS A 176 10.33 4.04 30.03
C LYS A 176 11.22 4.15 31.26
N ASP A 177 12.24 4.99 31.20
CA ASP A 177 13.01 5.35 32.37
C ASP A 177 12.00 6.01 33.30
N HIS A 178 11.80 5.34 34.44
CA HIS A 178 10.99 5.82 35.54
C HIS A 178 11.18 7.32 35.66
N ALA A 179 10.08 8.07 35.57
CA ALA A 179 10.06 9.46 35.99
C ALA A 179 10.86 9.54 37.29
N ALA A 180 12.05 10.13 37.23
CA ALA A 180 12.77 10.46 38.44
C ALA A 180 11.79 11.36 39.21
N PRO A 181 11.34 10.98 40.41
CA PRO A 181 10.57 11.90 41.22
C PRO A 181 11.48 13.11 41.46
N CYS A 182 11.09 14.27 40.90
CA CYS A 182 11.61 15.55 41.34
C CYS A 182 11.21 15.81 42.79
#